data_AF-A0A847P5Q3-F1
#
_entry.id   AF-A0A847P5Q3-F1
#
_cell.length_a   1.000
_cell.length_b   1.000
_cell.length_c   1.000
_cell.angle_alpha   90.00
_cell.angle_beta   90.00
_cell.angle_gamma   90.00
#
_symmetry.space_group_name_H-M   'P 1'
#
loop_
_entity.id
_entity.type
_entity.pdbx_description
1 polymer ?
#
loop_
_entity_poly.entity_id
_entity_poly.type
_entity_poly.pdbx_seq_one_letter_code
_entity_poly.pdbx_strand_id
1 'polypeptide(L)'
;MKLSWLPGSYMAAVSITDDPDDSSFPKLKAVYDFLMETDFPVTRAMWVYPKTEYSGTPPIKNDPTAPLLNDPECLQYCKKLHSKGFEICLHGASSGNNDRKRTLDALNFLEEHFEPSPIFICHSKNAENLYWDANTANSPVEKMLLQLYTKNRCFGEIPDSRYFWGDICREKINYIRLYRTRSLNTLAFNPSMPYHDFSKPFVNYWFSATKGYIPKLLSEKNLDELCSENGAGILYQYMHKYVNDDLAIPKQLREAMERVAADGRILKKPASFILNRLKAFQNVLTVKHLEHIYLINASEVPVESVKVFLQRTDDFCSDTEFLLDKINKTVIFPRIEPLSFIRFKTPDSVSNNKQMKLQENFGILKFHRATVYVNLSGKEALLNMGSQSPLKVNASGVFVKYSDPEAERLKILKEIPLKELYGLKAGQFLILLREHLFLGRKISTSKYLDNPGKSEDLSNW
;
A
#
# COMPACT_ATOMS: atom_id res chain seq x y z
N MET A 1 5.48 -26.11 -2.60
CA MET A 1 6.19 -24.87 -2.18
C MET A 1 5.35 -23.59 -2.34
N LYS A 2 5.36 -22.70 -1.32
CA LYS A 2 4.77 -21.34 -1.35
C LYS A 2 5.81 -20.30 -0.88
N LEU A 3 5.85 -19.15 -1.52
CA LEU A 3 6.70 -18.03 -1.09
C LEU A 3 5.99 -17.15 -0.06
N SER A 4 6.79 -16.50 0.78
CA SER A 4 6.34 -15.52 1.76
C SER A 4 7.05 -14.18 1.55
N TRP A 5 6.25 -13.13 1.41
CA TRP A 5 6.76 -11.76 1.35
C TRP A 5 7.17 -11.23 2.72
N LEU A 6 6.68 -11.82 3.81
CA LEU A 6 7.03 -11.41 5.16
C LEU A 6 8.48 -11.77 5.51
N PRO A 7 9.26 -10.83 6.07
CA PRO A 7 10.62 -11.09 6.51
C PRO A 7 10.66 -11.89 7.83
N GLY A 8 11.79 -12.50 8.11
CA GLY A 8 12.10 -13.13 9.40
C GLY A 8 11.08 -14.19 9.82
N SER A 9 10.73 -14.22 11.09
CA SER A 9 9.75 -15.16 11.66
C SER A 9 8.29 -14.71 11.49
N TYR A 10 8.02 -13.51 10.97
CA TYR A 10 6.67 -12.97 10.89
C TYR A 10 5.75 -13.78 9.97
N MET A 11 4.47 -13.86 10.35
CA MET A 11 3.40 -14.62 9.67
C MET A 11 2.27 -13.72 9.17
N ALA A 12 2.13 -12.52 9.71
CA ALA A 12 1.25 -11.47 9.19
C ALA A 12 1.90 -10.09 9.34
N ALA A 13 1.31 -9.07 8.71
CA ALA A 13 1.61 -7.67 9.01
C ALA A 13 0.34 -6.87 9.29
N VAL A 14 0.44 -5.92 10.22
CA VAL A 14 -0.61 -4.94 10.51
C VAL A 14 -0.01 -3.55 10.51
N SER A 15 -0.73 -2.61 9.89
CA SER A 15 -0.40 -1.19 9.88
C SER A 15 -1.68 -0.36 9.97
N ILE A 16 -1.54 0.89 10.39
CA ILE A 16 -2.62 1.87 10.46
C ILE A 16 -2.19 3.12 9.69
N THR A 17 -3.09 3.62 8.85
CA THR A 17 -3.08 4.94 8.24
C THR A 17 -4.14 5.76 8.95
N ASP A 18 -3.72 6.78 9.68
CA ASP A 18 -4.58 7.59 10.53
C ASP A 18 -4.89 8.93 9.88
N ASP A 19 -6.18 9.18 9.72
CA ASP A 19 -6.74 10.36 9.09
C ASP A 19 -6.88 11.52 10.10
N PRO A 20 -6.52 12.75 9.71
CA PRO A 20 -6.56 13.90 10.61
C PRO A 20 -7.93 14.53 10.81
N ASP A 21 -8.93 14.23 9.98
CA ASP A 21 -10.20 14.97 9.98
C ASP A 21 -10.92 14.92 11.34
N ASP A 22 -11.39 16.06 11.81
CA ASP A 22 -12.12 16.28 13.07
C ASP A 22 -11.33 15.93 14.35
N SER A 23 -10.01 15.82 14.23
CA SER A 23 -9.12 15.61 15.37
C SER A 23 -8.87 16.91 16.14
N SER A 24 -8.50 16.79 17.42
CA SER A 24 -7.95 17.88 18.23
C SER A 24 -6.56 17.50 18.71
N PHE A 25 -5.72 18.50 19.00
CA PHE A 25 -4.35 18.21 19.42
C PHE A 25 -4.27 17.39 20.73
N PRO A 26 -5.11 17.64 21.75
CA PRO A 26 -5.16 16.79 22.94
C PRO A 26 -5.56 15.34 22.65
N LYS A 27 -6.57 15.11 21.80
CA LYS A 27 -7.00 13.74 21.43
C LYS A 27 -5.94 13.04 20.58
N LEU A 28 -5.30 13.76 19.65
CA LEU A 28 -4.15 13.25 18.90
C LEU A 28 -3.06 12.80 19.86
N LYS A 29 -2.62 13.68 20.77
CA LYS A 29 -1.56 13.35 21.73
C LYS A 29 -1.93 12.14 22.60
N ALA A 30 -3.16 12.04 23.08
CA ALA A 30 -3.63 10.90 23.89
C ALA A 30 -3.51 9.56 23.14
N VAL A 31 -3.94 9.50 21.87
CA VAL A 31 -3.77 8.28 21.05
C VAL A 31 -2.30 7.95 20.86
N TYR A 32 -1.50 8.92 20.45
CA TYR A 32 -0.14 8.67 19.99
C TYR A 32 0.82 8.40 21.16
N ASP A 33 0.57 8.98 22.34
CA ASP A 33 1.28 8.60 23.56
C ASP A 33 1.00 7.12 23.90
N PHE A 34 -0.25 6.67 23.79
CA PHE A 34 -0.61 5.26 23.95
C PHE A 34 0.03 4.33 22.88
N LEU A 35 0.07 4.75 21.62
CA LEU A 35 0.72 3.97 20.55
C LEU A 35 2.25 3.89 20.74
N MET A 36 2.88 4.96 21.26
CA MET A 36 4.30 4.92 21.63
C MET A 36 4.57 3.98 22.80
N GLU A 37 3.71 3.97 23.82
CA GLU A 37 3.82 3.05 24.97
C GLU A 37 3.71 1.58 24.55
N THR A 38 2.94 1.30 23.50
CA THR A 38 2.72 -0.07 22.97
C THR A 38 3.66 -0.45 21.84
N ASP A 39 4.65 0.38 21.51
CA ASP A 39 5.60 0.19 20.40
C ASP A 39 4.91 -0.16 19.07
N PHE A 40 3.82 0.57 18.76
CA PHE A 40 3.02 0.38 17.55
C PHE A 40 3.12 1.60 16.63
N PRO A 41 4.19 1.73 15.83
CA PRO A 41 4.34 2.84 14.90
C PRO A 41 3.34 2.75 13.75
N VAL A 42 2.74 3.89 13.41
CA VAL A 42 1.72 4.02 12.36
C VAL A 42 2.07 5.13 11.36
N THR A 43 1.30 5.23 10.28
CA THR A 43 1.35 6.35 9.34
C THR A 43 0.30 7.39 9.70
N ARG A 44 0.73 8.58 10.12
CA ARG A 44 -0.13 9.72 10.45
C ARG A 44 -0.20 10.69 9.27
N ALA A 45 -1.39 10.87 8.70
CA ALA A 45 -1.62 11.91 7.72
C ALA A 45 -1.89 13.25 8.42
N MET A 46 -1.32 14.33 7.88
CA MET A 46 -1.40 15.68 8.46
C MET A 46 -1.82 16.71 7.42
N TRP A 47 -2.55 17.71 7.88
CA TRP A 47 -2.73 18.98 7.18
C TRP A 47 -1.58 19.92 7.55
N VAL A 48 -1.04 20.67 6.61
CA VAL A 48 0.09 21.57 6.89
C VAL A 48 -0.37 22.95 7.29
N TYR A 49 -1.36 23.49 6.60
CA TYR A 49 -1.77 24.89 6.69
C TYR A 49 -3.28 25.02 6.95
N PRO A 50 -3.75 26.17 7.47
CA PRO A 50 -5.18 26.44 7.54
C PRO A 50 -5.79 26.49 6.13
N LYS A 51 -7.06 26.17 5.98
CA LYS A 51 -7.71 26.26 4.66
C LYS A 51 -7.88 27.69 4.19
N THR A 52 -7.74 27.90 2.88
CA THR A 52 -8.00 29.19 2.21
C THR A 52 -9.27 29.15 1.36
N GLU A 53 -9.66 27.96 0.92
CA GLU A 53 -10.90 27.69 0.18
C GLU A 53 -11.66 26.57 0.90
N TYR A 54 -12.97 26.46 0.69
CA TYR A 54 -13.74 25.31 1.15
C TYR A 54 -13.43 24.08 0.29
N SER A 55 -13.58 22.87 0.83
CA SER A 55 -13.41 21.64 0.04
C SER A 55 -14.51 21.50 -1.02
N GLY A 56 -14.22 20.80 -2.10
CA GLY A 56 -15.19 20.43 -3.12
C GLY A 56 -15.39 21.46 -4.22
N THR A 57 -15.91 20.97 -5.35
CA THR A 57 -16.32 21.77 -6.50
C THR A 57 -17.70 21.27 -6.97
N PRO A 58 -18.80 21.98 -6.65
CA PRO A 58 -18.85 23.27 -5.95
C PRO A 58 -18.46 23.18 -4.46
N PRO A 59 -18.03 24.29 -3.83
CA PRO A 59 -17.51 24.26 -2.46
C PRO A 59 -18.56 23.87 -1.42
N ILE A 60 -18.14 23.11 -0.42
CA ILE A 60 -18.97 22.54 0.65
C ILE A 60 -18.63 23.26 1.95
N LYS A 61 -19.62 23.85 2.63
CA LYS A 61 -19.39 24.68 3.83
C LYS A 61 -19.02 23.91 5.10
N ASN A 62 -19.01 22.58 5.05
CA ASN A 62 -18.77 21.70 6.19
C ASN A 62 -17.44 20.96 5.99
N ASP A 63 -16.33 21.63 6.31
CA ASP A 63 -15.00 21.01 6.25
C ASP A 63 -14.53 20.60 7.64
N PRO A 64 -13.74 19.53 7.72
CA PRO A 64 -13.18 19.07 8.98
C PRO A 64 -12.16 20.06 9.54
N THR A 65 -12.03 20.03 10.87
CA THR A 65 -10.98 20.73 11.62
C THR A 65 -9.94 19.74 12.12
N ALA A 66 -8.69 20.17 12.28
CA ALA A 66 -7.59 19.30 12.71
C ALA A 66 -6.40 20.13 13.21
N PRO A 67 -5.49 19.54 14.00
CA PRO A 67 -4.18 20.13 14.27
C PRO A 67 -3.39 20.29 12.98
N LEU A 68 -2.71 21.43 12.85
CA LEU A 68 -1.90 21.73 11.67
C LEU A 68 -0.44 21.42 11.94
N LEU A 69 0.24 20.82 10.97
CA LEU A 69 1.65 20.47 11.09
C LEU A 69 2.56 21.70 11.20
N ASN A 70 2.14 22.86 10.69
CA ASN A 70 2.90 24.09 10.82
C ASN A 70 2.75 24.78 12.20
N ASP A 71 1.85 24.31 13.07
CA ASP A 71 1.76 24.79 14.43
C ASP A 71 2.98 24.31 15.23
N PRO A 72 3.74 25.18 15.93
CA PRO A 72 5.01 24.80 16.56
C PRO A 72 4.91 23.61 17.52
N GLU A 73 3.83 23.56 18.31
CA GLU A 73 3.59 22.46 19.25
C GLU A 73 3.32 21.13 18.53
N CYS A 74 2.50 21.17 17.48
CA CYS A 74 2.17 20.00 16.68
C CYS A 74 3.39 19.49 15.92
N LEU A 75 4.17 20.39 15.30
CA LEU A 75 5.41 20.08 14.60
C LEU A 75 6.40 19.36 15.51
N GLN A 76 6.65 19.92 16.70
CA GLN A 76 7.60 19.35 17.65
C GLN A 76 7.15 17.97 18.13
N TYR A 77 5.83 17.79 18.34
CA TYR A 77 5.28 16.48 18.69
C TYR A 77 5.42 15.47 17.54
N CYS A 78 5.10 15.87 16.30
CA CYS A 78 5.29 15.01 15.12
C CYS A 78 6.77 14.64 14.91
N LYS A 79 7.73 15.54 15.18
CA LYS A 79 9.17 15.22 15.17
C LYS A 79 9.53 14.17 16.22
N LYS A 80 8.93 14.26 17.42
CA LYS A 80 9.07 13.22 18.45
C LYS A 80 8.53 11.89 17.96
N LEU A 81 7.32 11.86 17.37
CA LEU A 81 6.74 10.63 16.80
C LEU A 81 7.65 10.03 15.72
N HIS A 82 8.15 10.86 14.82
CA HIS A 82 9.06 10.42 13.76
C HIS A 82 10.34 9.77 14.31
N SER A 83 10.94 10.37 15.35
CA SER A 83 12.11 9.77 16.05
C SER A 83 11.82 8.42 16.72
N LYS A 84 10.54 8.07 16.90
CA LYS A 84 10.06 6.79 17.42
C LYS A 84 9.60 5.83 16.31
N GLY A 85 9.88 6.15 15.05
CA GLY A 85 9.59 5.29 13.90
C GLY A 85 8.17 5.42 13.34
N PHE A 86 7.40 6.41 13.79
CA PHE A 86 6.13 6.76 13.13
C PHE A 86 6.41 7.46 11.80
N GLU A 87 5.53 7.26 10.84
CA GLU A 87 5.58 7.93 9.55
C GLU A 87 4.65 9.13 9.55
N ILE A 88 5.13 10.29 9.13
CA ILE A 88 4.32 11.50 8.94
C ILE A 88 4.15 11.70 7.44
N CYS A 89 2.91 11.77 6.97
CA CYS A 89 2.58 11.99 5.57
C CYS A 89 1.54 13.10 5.41
N LEU A 90 1.25 13.50 4.17
CA LEU A 90 0.24 14.53 3.91
C LEU A 90 -1.15 13.95 3.72
N HIS A 91 -2.15 14.64 4.29
CA HIS A 91 -3.55 14.53 3.88
C HIS A 91 -3.93 15.54 2.76
N GLY A 92 -2.94 16.36 2.36
CA GLY A 92 -3.04 17.53 1.51
C GLY A 92 -2.49 18.76 2.24
N ALA A 93 -2.50 19.93 1.60
CA ALA A 93 -1.97 21.13 2.25
C ALA A 93 -2.92 21.68 3.32
N SER A 94 -4.23 21.55 3.10
CA SER A 94 -5.29 21.92 4.07
C SER A 94 -6.58 21.16 3.79
N SER A 95 -7.52 21.15 4.75
CA SER A 95 -8.83 20.50 4.61
C SER A 95 -9.75 21.11 3.54
N GLY A 96 -9.31 22.17 2.87
CA GLY A 96 -9.99 22.76 1.72
C GLY A 96 -9.28 22.46 0.39
N ASN A 97 -9.80 23.00 -0.70
CA ASN A 97 -9.14 22.90 -2.00
C ASN A 97 -7.78 23.62 -1.97
N ASN A 98 -6.74 22.99 -2.53
CA ASN A 98 -5.38 23.53 -2.54
C ASN A 98 -4.90 23.67 -3.98
N ASP A 99 -4.55 24.88 -4.40
CA ASP A 99 -3.91 25.06 -5.71
C ASP A 99 -2.53 24.39 -5.78
N ARG A 100 -2.01 24.27 -6.99
CA ARG A 100 -0.72 23.63 -7.27
C ARG A 100 0.40 24.15 -6.37
N LYS A 101 0.50 25.48 -6.23
CA LYS A 101 1.57 26.13 -5.45
C LYS A 101 1.48 25.70 -4.00
N ARG A 102 0.28 25.78 -3.41
CA ARG A 102 0.04 25.40 -2.02
C ARG A 102 0.34 23.91 -1.76
N THR A 103 -0.01 23.04 -2.69
CA THR A 103 0.33 21.61 -2.62
C THR A 103 1.84 21.38 -2.65
N LEU A 104 2.56 22.07 -3.53
CA LEU A 104 4.02 21.99 -3.58
C LEU A 104 4.69 22.54 -2.30
N ASP A 105 4.21 23.68 -1.79
CA ASP A 105 4.71 24.29 -0.56
C ASP A 105 4.55 23.33 0.63
N ALA A 106 3.40 22.64 0.73
CA ALA A 106 3.17 21.64 1.78
C ALA A 106 4.07 20.41 1.67
N LEU A 107 4.35 19.93 0.45
CA LEU A 107 5.30 18.83 0.22
C LEU A 107 6.71 19.23 0.62
N ASN A 108 7.16 20.42 0.21
CA ASN A 108 8.47 20.93 0.56
C ASN A 108 8.60 21.15 2.08
N PHE A 109 7.54 21.64 2.74
CA PHE A 109 7.51 21.77 4.20
C PHE A 109 7.69 20.41 4.89
N LEU A 110 7.03 19.35 4.41
CA LEU A 110 7.22 18.01 4.96
C LEU A 110 8.67 17.53 4.79
N GLU A 111 9.24 17.68 3.59
CA GLU A 111 10.62 17.25 3.28
C GLU A 111 11.70 18.02 4.06
N GLU A 112 11.44 19.28 4.42
CA GLU A 112 12.35 20.07 5.26
C GLU A 112 12.41 19.55 6.71
N HIS A 113 11.33 18.91 7.19
CA HIS A 113 11.17 18.57 8.60
C HIS A 113 11.25 17.07 8.90
N PHE A 114 11.03 16.21 7.90
CA PHE A 114 10.92 14.77 8.04
C PHE A 114 11.58 14.06 6.86
N GLU A 115 11.94 12.79 7.04
CA GLU A 115 12.23 11.93 5.89
C GLU A 115 11.01 11.89 4.95
N PRO A 116 11.19 12.08 3.63
CA PRO A 116 10.07 12.14 2.70
C PRO A 116 9.21 10.88 2.77
N SER A 117 7.94 11.03 3.17
CA SER A 117 7.00 9.92 3.14
C SER A 117 6.52 9.69 1.71
N PRO A 118 6.59 8.45 1.20
CA PRO A 118 6.11 8.12 -0.14
C PRO A 118 4.58 7.98 -0.20
N ILE A 119 3.87 8.20 0.92
CA ILE A 119 2.42 8.05 1.03
C ILE A 119 1.73 9.40 0.93
N PHE A 120 0.62 9.44 0.21
CA PHE A 120 -0.33 10.55 0.24
C PHE A 120 -1.74 9.99 0.50
N ILE A 121 -2.42 10.53 1.50
CA ILE A 121 -3.80 10.15 1.81
C ILE A 121 -4.71 11.25 1.29
N CYS A 122 -5.55 10.98 0.29
CA CYS A 122 -6.47 11.98 -0.24
C CYS A 122 -7.64 12.27 0.72
N HIS A 123 -7.93 13.54 0.98
CA HIS A 123 -9.20 13.96 1.59
C HIS A 123 -10.32 13.90 0.57
N SER A 124 -11.47 13.34 0.94
CA SER A 124 -12.47 12.86 -0.02
C SER A 124 -13.01 13.86 -1.05
N LYS A 125 -12.88 15.17 -0.81
CA LYS A 125 -13.55 16.22 -1.61
C LYS A 125 -12.61 17.25 -2.22
N ASN A 126 -11.32 17.21 -1.90
CA ASN A 126 -10.37 18.22 -2.35
C ASN A 126 -10.25 18.24 -3.88
N ALA A 127 -10.35 19.43 -4.47
CA ALA A 127 -10.35 19.63 -5.92
C ALA A 127 -9.02 19.21 -6.58
N GLU A 128 -7.91 19.21 -5.84
CA GLU A 128 -6.62 18.75 -6.33
C GLU A 128 -6.44 17.24 -6.32
N ASN A 129 -7.38 16.44 -5.81
CA ASN A 129 -7.20 14.99 -5.85
C ASN A 129 -7.03 14.47 -7.28
N LEU A 130 -6.14 13.49 -7.44
CA LEU A 130 -5.86 12.84 -8.70
C LEU A 130 -6.84 11.70 -8.95
N TYR A 131 -7.52 11.73 -10.10
CA TYR A 131 -8.39 10.66 -10.57
C TYR A 131 -9.46 10.25 -9.55
N TRP A 132 -10.06 11.24 -8.90
CA TRP A 132 -11.01 11.04 -7.81
C TRP A 132 -12.47 11.27 -8.23
N ASP A 133 -13.42 11.02 -7.34
CA ASP A 133 -14.87 11.00 -7.64
C ASP A 133 -15.17 10.15 -8.89
N ALA A 134 -15.82 10.73 -9.90
CA ALA A 134 -16.17 10.05 -11.13
C ALA A 134 -14.93 9.67 -11.98
N ASN A 135 -13.77 10.28 -11.75
CA ASN A 135 -12.53 9.94 -12.46
C ASN A 135 -11.83 8.70 -11.87
N THR A 136 -12.36 8.12 -10.79
CA THR A 136 -11.93 6.78 -10.33
C THR A 136 -12.30 5.69 -11.34
N ALA A 137 -13.37 5.92 -12.11
CA ALA A 137 -13.86 5.05 -13.15
C ALA A 137 -13.09 5.20 -14.46
N ASN A 138 -12.79 4.06 -15.09
CA ASN A 138 -12.11 4.03 -16.40
C ASN A 138 -13.14 3.97 -17.55
N SER A 139 -14.35 3.47 -17.29
CA SER A 139 -15.41 3.35 -18.31
C SER A 139 -16.28 4.61 -18.36
N PRO A 140 -16.63 5.12 -19.56
CA PRO A 140 -17.56 6.24 -19.70
C PRO A 140 -18.92 6.00 -19.02
N VAL A 141 -19.44 4.77 -19.06
CA VAL A 141 -20.73 4.42 -18.45
C VAL A 141 -20.63 4.47 -16.92
N GLU A 142 -19.57 3.91 -16.35
CA GLU A 142 -19.32 3.93 -14.91
C GLU A 142 -19.11 5.37 -14.42
N LYS A 143 -18.34 6.17 -15.17
CA LYS A 143 -18.14 7.59 -14.91
C LYS A 143 -19.45 8.36 -14.91
N MET A 144 -20.33 8.12 -15.90
CA MET A 144 -21.65 8.73 -15.96
C MET A 144 -22.50 8.36 -14.75
N LEU A 145 -22.54 7.08 -14.35
CA LEU A 145 -23.28 6.62 -13.17
C LEU A 145 -22.75 7.27 -11.88
N LEU A 146 -21.44 7.38 -11.73
CA LEU A 146 -20.83 8.08 -10.60
C LEU A 146 -21.18 9.58 -10.60
N GLN A 147 -21.22 10.24 -11.76
CA GLN A 147 -21.62 11.65 -11.87
C GLN A 147 -23.09 11.91 -11.50
N LEU A 148 -23.95 10.89 -11.59
CA LEU A 148 -25.32 10.97 -11.05
C LEU A 148 -25.33 10.91 -9.51
N TYR A 149 -24.32 10.26 -8.91
CA TYR A 149 -24.18 10.09 -7.47
C TYR A 149 -23.48 11.27 -6.78
N THR A 150 -22.38 11.77 -7.36
CA THR A 150 -21.58 12.89 -6.82
C THR A 150 -21.58 14.06 -7.79
N LYS A 151 -21.79 15.27 -7.25
CA LYS A 151 -21.61 16.52 -8.00
C LYS A 151 -20.18 17.07 -7.87
N ASN A 152 -19.37 16.48 -7.00
CA ASN A 152 -18.02 16.94 -6.75
C ASN A 152 -17.12 16.67 -7.96
N ARG A 153 -16.13 17.54 -8.15
CA ARG A 153 -15.17 17.44 -9.25
C ARG A 153 -13.76 17.63 -8.72
N CYS A 154 -12.87 16.80 -9.26
CA CYS A 154 -11.44 16.84 -8.98
C CYS A 154 -10.68 17.04 -10.30
N PHE A 155 -9.55 17.73 -10.21
CA PHE A 155 -8.80 18.27 -11.35
C PHE A 155 -7.29 18.11 -11.20
N GLY A 156 -6.81 17.31 -10.25
CA GLY A 156 -5.38 17.13 -9.98
C GLY A 156 -4.59 16.64 -11.19
N GLU A 157 -5.26 15.88 -12.07
CA GLU A 157 -4.71 15.27 -13.28
C GLU A 157 -4.85 16.14 -14.55
N ILE A 158 -5.48 17.32 -14.46
CA ILE A 158 -5.82 18.14 -15.63
C ILE A 158 -4.79 19.27 -15.78
N PRO A 159 -3.86 19.24 -16.77
CA PRO A 159 -2.73 20.18 -16.85
C PRO A 159 -3.11 21.67 -16.81
N ASP A 160 -4.20 22.05 -17.46
CA ASP A 160 -4.66 23.45 -17.53
C ASP A 160 -5.41 23.92 -16.27
N SER A 161 -5.62 23.02 -15.29
CA SER A 161 -6.27 23.36 -14.03
C SER A 161 -5.31 24.03 -13.06
N ARG A 162 -5.80 25.04 -12.31
CA ARG A 162 -5.06 25.61 -11.18
C ARG A 162 -4.72 24.59 -10.07
N TYR A 163 -5.45 23.47 -10.05
CA TYR A 163 -5.28 22.38 -9.09
C TYR A 163 -4.34 21.27 -9.62
N PHE A 164 -3.76 21.42 -10.81
CA PHE A 164 -2.89 20.41 -11.41
C PHE A 164 -1.61 20.21 -10.60
N TRP A 165 -1.36 18.98 -10.15
CA TRP A 165 -0.10 18.58 -9.51
C TRP A 165 0.31 17.15 -9.85
N GLY A 166 -0.30 16.54 -10.88
CA GLY A 166 -0.05 15.14 -11.23
C GLY A 166 1.40 14.83 -11.60
N ASP A 167 2.11 15.77 -12.20
CA ASP A 167 3.55 15.67 -12.45
C ASP A 167 4.37 15.63 -11.15
N ILE A 168 4.05 16.50 -10.18
CA ILE A 168 4.68 16.52 -8.86
C ILE A 168 4.38 15.22 -8.10
N CYS A 169 3.13 14.76 -8.14
CA CYS A 169 2.74 13.47 -7.54
C CYS A 169 3.55 12.32 -8.14
N ARG A 170 3.67 12.28 -9.47
CA ARG A 170 4.42 11.25 -10.19
C ARG A 170 5.89 11.22 -9.79
N GLU A 171 6.47 12.36 -9.46
CA GLU A 171 7.86 12.48 -9.01
C GLU A 171 8.04 12.11 -7.53
N LYS A 172 7.21 12.66 -6.65
CA LYS A 172 7.44 12.66 -5.19
C LYS A 172 6.66 11.61 -4.41
N ILE A 173 5.53 11.12 -4.92
CA ILE A 173 4.61 10.23 -4.18
C ILE A 173 4.57 8.85 -4.82
N ASN A 174 4.79 7.79 -4.05
CA ASN A 174 4.66 6.42 -4.58
C ASN A 174 3.26 5.86 -4.40
N TYR A 175 2.61 6.13 -3.27
CA TYR A 175 1.42 5.38 -2.86
C TYR A 175 0.26 6.30 -2.54
N ILE A 176 -0.87 6.09 -3.22
CA ILE A 176 -2.14 6.75 -2.91
C ILE A 176 -3.19 5.70 -2.55
N ARG A 177 -3.94 5.98 -1.49
CA ARG A 177 -5.05 5.12 -1.04
C ARG A 177 -6.26 5.31 -1.95
N LEU A 178 -6.87 4.22 -2.41
CA LEU A 178 -8.10 4.27 -3.20
C LEU A 178 -9.24 3.46 -2.55
N TYR A 179 -9.26 2.15 -2.77
CA TYR A 179 -10.37 1.29 -2.36
C TYR A 179 -10.34 0.94 -0.88
N ARG A 180 -11.53 0.59 -0.36
CA ARG A 180 -11.70 0.15 1.01
C ARG A 180 -12.32 -1.23 1.09
N THR A 181 -11.92 -1.99 2.09
CA THR A 181 -12.56 -3.25 2.50
C THR A 181 -12.93 -3.21 3.98
N ARG A 182 -13.74 -4.17 4.44
CA ARG A 182 -14.08 -4.37 5.87
C ARG A 182 -13.40 -5.60 6.47
N SER A 183 -12.72 -6.41 5.67
CA SER A 183 -11.92 -7.55 6.16
C SER A 183 -10.57 -7.07 6.68
N LEU A 184 -10.05 -7.67 7.76
CA LEU A 184 -8.70 -7.37 8.24
C LEU A 184 -7.65 -7.62 7.16
N ASN A 185 -7.75 -8.72 6.42
CA ASN A 185 -6.79 -9.05 5.37
C ASN A 185 -7.03 -8.19 4.11
N THR A 186 -6.46 -6.99 4.12
CA THR A 186 -6.47 -6.07 2.99
C THR A 186 -5.79 -6.68 1.76
N LEU A 187 -4.74 -7.48 1.94
CA LEU A 187 -4.01 -8.14 0.85
C LEU A 187 -4.83 -9.23 0.16
N ALA A 188 -5.70 -9.95 0.88
CA ALA A 188 -6.62 -10.88 0.24
C ALA A 188 -7.66 -10.16 -0.64
N PHE A 189 -8.08 -8.96 -0.25
CA PHE A 189 -9.00 -8.13 -1.03
C PHE A 189 -8.33 -7.53 -2.28
N ASN A 190 -7.08 -7.09 -2.17
CA ASN A 190 -6.30 -6.51 -3.27
C ASN A 190 -4.92 -7.18 -3.39
N PRO A 191 -4.83 -8.43 -3.90
CA PRO A 191 -3.58 -9.19 -3.99
C PRO A 191 -2.47 -8.52 -4.80
N SER A 192 -2.83 -7.68 -5.77
CA SER A 192 -1.88 -6.96 -6.60
C SER A 192 -1.34 -5.69 -5.94
N MET A 193 -1.76 -5.31 -4.72
CA MET A 193 -1.29 -4.08 -4.08
C MET A 193 0.19 -4.17 -3.64
N PRO A 194 0.96 -3.08 -3.76
CA PRO A 194 0.61 -1.85 -4.48
C PRO A 194 0.56 -2.09 -6.01
N TYR A 195 -0.43 -1.51 -6.70
CA TYR A 195 -0.60 -1.71 -8.15
C TYR A 195 -0.63 -0.39 -8.92
N HIS A 196 -0.18 -0.42 -10.17
CA HIS A 196 -0.30 0.73 -11.07
C HIS A 196 -1.50 0.52 -12.02
N ASP A 197 -2.25 1.60 -12.26
CA ASP A 197 -3.29 1.66 -13.30
C ASP A 197 -2.76 2.53 -14.44
N PHE A 198 -2.44 1.92 -15.58
CA PHE A 198 -1.88 2.62 -16.75
C PHE A 198 -2.81 3.68 -17.35
N SER A 199 -4.11 3.63 -17.05
CA SER A 199 -5.05 4.71 -17.43
C SER A 199 -4.94 5.95 -16.54
N LYS A 200 -4.17 5.87 -15.43
CA LYS A 200 -3.98 6.91 -14.42
C LYS A 200 -2.48 7.22 -14.22
N PRO A 201 -1.78 7.70 -15.26
CA PRO A 201 -0.32 7.77 -15.31
C PRO A 201 0.34 8.69 -14.25
N PHE A 202 -0.40 9.63 -13.66
CA PHE A 202 0.16 10.52 -12.62
C PHE A 202 0.26 9.87 -11.24
N VAL A 203 -0.35 8.71 -11.03
CA VAL A 203 -0.24 7.97 -9.76
C VAL A 203 0.64 6.75 -9.95
N ASN A 204 1.77 6.73 -9.24
CA ASN A 204 2.75 5.65 -9.32
C ASN A 204 2.12 4.32 -8.90
N TYR A 205 1.56 4.24 -7.70
CA TYR A 205 0.84 3.07 -7.24
C TYR A 205 -0.35 3.39 -6.34
N TRP A 206 -1.40 2.58 -6.49
CA TRP A 206 -2.57 2.55 -5.65
C TRP A 206 -2.46 1.44 -4.61
N PHE A 207 -3.02 1.69 -3.43
CA PHE A 207 -3.24 0.65 -2.43
C PHE A 207 -4.64 0.72 -1.83
N SER A 208 -5.11 -0.42 -1.34
CA SER A 208 -6.38 -0.54 -0.63
C SER A 208 -6.15 -0.48 0.87
N ALA A 209 -7.20 -0.15 1.64
CA ALA A 209 -7.14 -0.16 3.10
C ALA A 209 -8.41 -0.73 3.73
N THR A 210 -8.30 -1.24 4.94
CA THR A 210 -9.41 -1.75 5.74
C THR A 210 -10.02 -0.66 6.60
N LYS A 211 -11.34 -0.45 6.50
CA LYS A 211 -12.09 0.42 7.41
C LYS A 211 -13.06 -0.43 8.25
N GLY A 212 -12.99 -0.27 9.57
CA GLY A 212 -13.86 -0.97 10.52
C GLY A 212 -13.42 -0.73 11.96
N TYR A 213 -14.20 -1.26 12.91
CA TYR A 213 -13.94 -1.10 14.34
C TYR A 213 -12.72 -1.93 14.78
N ILE A 214 -11.67 -1.26 15.28
CA ILE A 214 -10.38 -1.89 15.62
C ILE A 214 -10.51 -3.10 16.55
N PRO A 215 -11.24 -3.06 17.68
CA PRO A 215 -11.34 -4.21 18.57
C PRO A 215 -11.93 -5.47 17.94
N LYS A 216 -12.83 -5.29 16.96
CA LYS A 216 -13.39 -6.39 16.18
C LYS A 216 -12.42 -6.88 15.11
N LEU A 217 -11.78 -5.96 14.40
CA LEU A 217 -10.79 -6.27 13.37
C LEU A 217 -9.60 -7.04 13.95
N LEU A 218 -9.05 -6.58 15.08
CA LEU A 218 -7.88 -7.16 15.76
C LEU A 218 -8.27 -8.16 16.86
N SER A 219 -9.38 -8.87 16.67
CA SER A 219 -9.73 -10.01 17.51
C SER A 219 -8.74 -11.16 17.27
N GLU A 220 -8.53 -12.00 18.29
CA GLU A 220 -7.59 -13.14 18.23
C GLU A 220 -7.84 -14.03 17.01
N LYS A 221 -9.11 -14.39 16.77
CA LYS A 221 -9.53 -15.15 15.58
C LYS A 221 -9.05 -14.51 14.27
N ASN A 222 -9.29 -13.21 14.09
CA ASN A 222 -8.90 -12.52 12.86
C ASN A 222 -7.38 -12.42 12.71
N LEU A 223 -6.66 -12.25 13.82
CA LEU A 223 -5.19 -12.22 13.81
C LEU A 223 -4.61 -13.59 13.44
N ASP A 224 -5.17 -14.68 13.97
CA ASP A 224 -4.77 -16.05 13.62
C ASP A 224 -5.09 -16.37 12.15
N GLU A 225 -6.27 -15.99 11.67
CA GLU A 225 -6.63 -16.10 10.25
C GLU A 225 -5.63 -15.33 9.38
N LEU A 226 -5.32 -14.07 9.73
CA LEU A 226 -4.34 -13.25 9.00
C LEU A 226 -2.95 -13.91 8.95
N CYS A 227 -2.50 -14.51 10.05
CA CYS A 227 -1.23 -15.24 10.13
C CYS A 227 -1.24 -16.50 9.25
N SER A 228 -2.34 -17.26 9.26
CA SER A 228 -2.49 -18.47 8.44
C SER A 228 -2.47 -18.16 6.94
N GLU A 229 -2.97 -16.98 6.56
CA GLU A 229 -3.09 -16.54 5.18
C GLU A 229 -1.80 -15.92 4.63
N ASN A 230 -0.83 -15.61 5.50
CA ASN A 230 0.35 -14.78 5.17
C ASN A 230 -0.08 -13.38 4.68
N GLY A 231 -1.08 -12.81 5.37
CA GLY A 231 -1.79 -11.61 4.96
C GLY A 231 -1.20 -10.30 5.50
N ALA A 232 -1.72 -9.19 4.97
CA ALA A 232 -1.46 -7.85 5.48
C ALA A 232 -2.78 -7.12 5.74
N GLY A 233 -2.89 -6.50 6.92
CA GLY A 233 -3.93 -5.54 7.23
C GLY A 233 -3.38 -4.12 7.25
N ILE A 234 -3.79 -3.28 6.30
CA ILE A 234 -3.49 -1.84 6.29
C ILE A 234 -4.80 -1.14 6.63
N LEU A 235 -4.96 -0.72 7.88
CA LEU A 235 -6.19 -0.11 8.35
C LEU A 235 -6.21 1.39 8.01
N TYR A 236 -7.36 1.92 7.63
CA TYR A 236 -7.60 3.36 7.48
C TYR A 236 -8.62 3.81 8.52
N GLN A 237 -8.18 4.66 9.43
CA GLN A 237 -8.87 4.95 10.69
C GLN A 237 -8.89 6.44 11.00
N TYR A 238 -9.81 6.82 11.87
CA TYR A 238 -9.83 8.13 12.53
C TYR A 238 -9.51 7.88 13.99
N MET A 239 -8.23 7.75 14.34
CA MET A 239 -7.85 7.20 15.65
C MET A 239 -8.33 8.05 16.82
N HIS A 240 -8.41 9.37 16.64
CA HIS A 240 -8.94 10.30 17.65
C HIS A 240 -10.40 9.98 18.06
N LYS A 241 -11.19 9.31 17.21
CA LYS A 241 -12.59 8.94 17.52
C LYS A 241 -12.70 7.85 18.57
N TYR A 242 -11.61 7.13 18.82
CA TYR A 242 -11.55 6.18 19.90
C TYR A 242 -11.20 6.84 21.23
N VAL A 243 -10.81 8.12 21.27
CA VAL A 243 -10.49 8.80 22.52
C VAL A 243 -11.74 9.41 23.12
N ASN A 244 -12.01 9.07 24.38
CA ASN A 244 -13.08 9.66 25.16
C ASN A 244 -12.86 11.17 25.39
N ASP A 245 -13.89 11.88 25.83
CA ASP A 245 -13.78 13.33 26.07
C ASP A 245 -12.89 13.68 27.28
N ASP A 246 -12.71 12.75 28.21
CA ASP A 246 -11.74 12.82 29.31
C ASP A 246 -10.30 12.46 28.89
N LEU A 247 -10.08 12.31 27.58
CA LEU A 247 -8.80 11.89 26.97
C LEU A 247 -8.37 10.45 27.30
N ALA A 248 -9.24 9.64 27.90
CA ALA A 248 -8.94 8.24 28.17
C ALA A 248 -9.07 7.36 26.92
N ILE A 249 -8.22 6.33 26.85
CA ILE A 249 -8.31 5.26 25.85
C ILE A 249 -9.28 4.19 26.37
N PRO A 250 -10.37 3.88 25.65
CA PRO A 250 -11.32 2.84 26.02
C PRO A 250 -10.65 1.48 26.17
N LYS A 251 -11.14 0.71 27.15
CA LYS A 251 -10.60 -0.62 27.48
C LYS A 251 -10.53 -1.55 26.27
N GLN A 252 -11.58 -1.61 25.43
CA GLN A 252 -11.57 -2.52 24.27
C GLN A 252 -10.51 -2.15 23.22
N LEU A 253 -10.26 -0.85 23.01
CA LEU A 253 -9.19 -0.41 22.11
C LEU A 253 -7.83 -0.78 22.69
N ARG A 254 -7.62 -0.48 23.97
CA ARG A 254 -6.40 -0.81 24.69
C ARG A 254 -6.06 -2.29 24.57
N GLU A 255 -6.99 -3.16 24.94
CA GLU A 255 -6.80 -4.62 24.88
C GLU A 255 -6.51 -5.11 23.46
N ALA A 256 -7.15 -4.54 22.44
CA ALA A 256 -6.92 -4.92 21.05
C ALA A 256 -5.52 -4.53 20.56
N MET A 257 -5.08 -3.32 20.89
CA MET A 257 -3.76 -2.81 20.49
C MET A 257 -2.63 -3.49 21.26
N GLU A 258 -2.78 -3.70 22.58
CA GLU A 258 -1.82 -4.43 23.40
C GLU A 258 -1.69 -5.89 22.95
N ARG A 259 -2.80 -6.55 22.57
CA ARG A 259 -2.77 -7.90 21.99
C ARG A 259 -1.94 -7.97 20.71
N VAL A 260 -2.24 -7.12 19.73
CA VAL A 260 -1.50 -7.15 18.46
C VAL A 260 -0.03 -6.77 18.69
N ALA A 261 0.25 -5.80 19.56
CA ALA A 261 1.60 -5.36 19.90
C ALA A 261 2.42 -6.50 20.55
N ALA A 262 1.83 -7.28 21.44
CA ALA A 262 2.48 -8.42 22.09
C ALA A 262 2.65 -9.64 21.17
N ASP A 263 1.88 -9.76 20.08
CA ASP A 263 1.97 -10.92 19.19
C ASP A 263 3.25 -10.88 18.33
N GLY A 264 4.25 -11.68 18.70
CA GLY A 264 5.53 -11.77 18.01
C GLY A 264 5.45 -12.32 16.57
N ARG A 265 4.31 -12.89 16.17
CA ARG A 265 4.07 -13.37 14.80
C ARG A 265 3.73 -12.22 13.84
N ILE A 266 3.33 -11.06 14.36
CA ILE A 266 2.82 -9.95 13.56
C ILE A 266 3.88 -8.87 13.41
N LEU A 267 4.18 -8.52 12.17
CA LEU A 267 4.99 -7.37 11.82
C LEU A 267 4.17 -6.08 11.99
N LYS A 268 4.66 -5.14 12.81
CA LYS A 268 4.07 -3.81 12.99
C LYS A 268 5.01 -2.76 12.44
N LYS A 269 4.60 -2.10 11.35
CA LYS A 269 5.37 -1.02 10.72
C LYS A 269 4.41 -0.02 10.06
N PRO A 270 4.88 1.22 9.79
CA PRO A 270 4.16 2.15 8.94
C PRO A 270 3.81 1.55 7.57
N ALA A 271 2.78 2.10 6.93
CA ALA A 271 2.22 1.55 5.71
C ALA A 271 3.23 1.52 4.56
N SER A 272 4.13 2.52 4.47
CA SER A 272 5.15 2.58 3.42
C SER A 272 6.12 1.41 3.47
N PHE A 273 6.49 0.94 4.67
CA PHE A 273 7.32 -0.26 4.83
C PHE A 273 6.66 -1.48 4.19
N ILE A 274 5.38 -1.72 4.53
CA ILE A 274 4.62 -2.85 4.00
C ILE A 274 4.49 -2.75 2.48
N LEU A 275 4.13 -1.58 1.96
CA LEU A 275 3.95 -1.36 0.52
C LEU A 275 5.26 -1.50 -0.26
N ASN A 276 6.36 -0.93 0.24
CA ASN A 276 7.69 -1.11 -0.35
C ASN A 276 8.11 -2.58 -0.38
N ARG A 277 7.84 -3.30 0.71
CA ARG A 277 8.15 -4.73 0.79
C ARG A 277 7.33 -5.55 -0.20
N LEU A 278 6.02 -5.30 -0.30
CA LEU A 278 5.15 -5.94 -1.28
C LEU A 278 5.61 -5.64 -2.72
N LYS A 279 5.92 -4.38 -3.03
CA LYS A 279 6.45 -3.96 -4.33
C LYS A 279 7.74 -4.69 -4.69
N ALA A 280 8.71 -4.75 -3.78
CA ALA A 280 9.96 -5.49 -4.00
C ALA A 280 9.68 -6.98 -4.28
N PHE A 281 8.73 -7.56 -3.54
CA PHE A 281 8.37 -8.97 -3.66
C PHE A 281 7.59 -9.32 -4.94
N GLN A 282 6.87 -8.36 -5.55
CA GLN A 282 6.17 -8.58 -6.82
C GLN A 282 7.10 -8.99 -7.97
N ASN A 283 8.37 -8.58 -7.89
CA ASN A 283 9.42 -8.90 -8.84
C ASN A 283 10.26 -10.13 -8.43
N VAL A 284 9.86 -10.83 -7.36
CA VAL A 284 10.41 -12.14 -7.01
C VAL A 284 9.61 -13.23 -7.71
N LEU A 285 10.29 -14.04 -8.52
CA LEU A 285 9.69 -15.07 -9.37
C LEU A 285 10.23 -16.44 -9.00
N THR A 286 9.40 -17.47 -9.16
CA THR A 286 9.81 -18.88 -9.04
C THR A 286 9.55 -19.62 -10.33
N VAL A 287 10.56 -20.39 -10.74
CA VAL A 287 10.52 -21.19 -11.95
C VAL A 287 11.14 -22.55 -11.67
N LYS A 288 10.46 -23.63 -12.05
CA LYS A 288 11.05 -24.96 -12.05
C LYS A 288 11.62 -25.27 -13.43
N HIS A 289 12.87 -25.72 -13.46
CA HIS A 289 13.53 -26.21 -14.67
C HIS A 289 14.39 -27.43 -14.34
N LEU A 290 14.07 -28.55 -14.97
CA LEU A 290 14.60 -29.88 -14.62
C LEU A 290 14.34 -30.15 -13.12
N GLU A 291 15.38 -30.59 -12.40
CA GLU A 291 15.35 -30.89 -10.97
C GLU A 291 15.56 -29.66 -10.07
N HIS A 292 15.70 -28.46 -10.65
CA HIS A 292 16.01 -27.25 -9.90
C HIS A 292 14.84 -26.26 -9.90
N ILE A 293 14.76 -25.50 -8.82
CA ILE A 293 13.95 -24.29 -8.70
C ILE A 293 14.87 -23.08 -8.71
N TYR A 294 14.49 -22.09 -9.49
CA TYR A 294 15.12 -20.79 -9.59
C TYR A 294 14.24 -19.76 -8.90
N LEU A 295 14.76 -19.17 -7.84
CA LEU A 295 14.17 -18.04 -7.13
C LEU A 295 14.85 -16.77 -7.61
N ILE A 296 14.15 -16.04 -8.48
CA ILE A 296 14.68 -14.94 -9.28
C ILE A 296 14.26 -13.63 -8.64
N ASN A 297 15.21 -12.74 -8.37
CA ASN A 297 14.96 -11.34 -8.08
C ASN A 297 15.15 -10.53 -9.37
N ALA A 298 14.04 -10.12 -9.98
CA ALA A 298 14.04 -9.28 -11.18
C ALA A 298 13.97 -7.78 -10.85
N SER A 299 14.16 -7.39 -9.59
CA SER A 299 14.21 -5.99 -9.18
C SER A 299 15.65 -5.48 -9.11
N GLU A 300 15.80 -4.16 -9.14
CA GLU A 300 17.08 -3.45 -9.00
C GLU A 300 17.48 -3.23 -7.53
N VAL A 301 16.71 -3.81 -6.60
CA VAL A 301 16.97 -3.72 -5.15
C VAL A 301 17.13 -5.13 -4.57
N PRO A 302 17.91 -5.31 -3.51
CA PRO A 302 17.99 -6.59 -2.83
C PRO A 302 16.66 -6.91 -2.15
N VAL A 303 16.33 -8.19 -2.09
CA VAL A 303 15.17 -8.67 -1.33
C VAL A 303 15.67 -9.46 -0.13
N GLU A 304 15.61 -8.81 1.03
CA GLU A 304 16.01 -9.43 2.30
C GLU A 304 15.01 -10.48 2.76
N SER A 305 15.49 -11.50 3.48
CA SER A 305 14.72 -12.50 4.21
C SER A 305 13.55 -13.07 3.42
N VAL A 306 13.85 -13.81 2.35
CA VAL A 306 12.84 -14.48 1.52
C VAL A 306 12.55 -15.85 2.10
N LYS A 307 11.32 -16.02 2.59
CA LYS A 307 10.88 -17.26 3.22
C LYS A 307 10.12 -18.14 2.22
N VAL A 308 10.44 -19.42 2.26
CA VAL A 308 9.91 -20.47 1.39
C VAL A 308 9.29 -21.54 2.27
N PHE A 309 7.98 -21.74 2.16
CA PHE A 309 7.26 -22.83 2.81
C PHE A 309 7.34 -24.09 1.94
N LEU A 310 7.76 -25.19 2.57
CA LEU A 310 7.94 -26.50 1.95
C LEU A 310 6.91 -27.50 2.50
N GLN A 311 6.51 -28.48 1.70
CA GLN A 311 5.74 -29.64 2.16
C GLN A 311 6.65 -30.67 2.83
N ARG A 312 7.88 -30.80 2.30
CA ARG A 312 8.94 -31.67 2.80
C ARG A 312 10.28 -30.94 2.84
N THR A 313 11.06 -31.20 3.87
CA THR A 313 12.41 -30.64 4.04
C THR A 313 13.52 -31.63 3.68
N ASP A 314 13.16 -32.91 3.49
CA ASP A 314 14.03 -33.95 2.97
C ASP A 314 14.56 -33.55 1.59
N ASP A 315 15.83 -33.80 1.33
CA ASP A 315 16.51 -33.55 0.05
C ASP A 315 16.53 -32.08 -0.42
N PHE A 316 16.22 -31.12 0.47
CA PHE A 316 16.43 -29.71 0.19
C PHE A 316 17.94 -29.40 0.13
N CYS A 317 18.39 -28.84 -0.99
CA CYS A 317 19.77 -28.34 -1.12
C CYS A 317 19.82 -27.05 -1.94
N SER A 318 20.72 -26.14 -1.57
CA SER A 318 20.93 -24.85 -2.21
C SER A 318 22.43 -24.56 -2.25
N ASP A 319 22.89 -23.93 -3.33
CA ASP A 319 24.28 -23.48 -3.47
C ASP A 319 24.53 -22.14 -2.75
N THR A 320 23.45 -21.47 -2.30
CA THR A 320 23.46 -20.21 -1.56
C THR A 320 23.11 -20.45 -0.10
N GLU A 321 23.69 -19.67 0.82
CA GLU A 321 23.38 -19.72 2.26
C GLU A 321 21.88 -19.61 2.56
N PHE A 322 21.40 -20.42 3.49
CA PHE A 322 20.01 -20.46 3.91
C PHE A 322 19.88 -20.91 5.37
N LEU A 323 18.77 -20.53 5.98
CA LEU A 323 18.34 -21.03 7.29
C LEU A 323 17.18 -22.01 7.08
N LEU A 324 17.32 -23.25 7.57
CA LEU A 324 16.28 -24.28 7.47
C LEU A 324 15.65 -24.55 8.83
N ASP A 325 14.34 -24.29 8.92
CA ASP A 325 13.51 -24.71 10.04
C ASP A 325 12.74 -25.97 9.63
N LYS A 326 13.19 -27.12 10.15
CA LYS A 326 12.58 -28.43 9.87
C LYS A 326 11.21 -28.59 10.52
N ILE A 327 10.95 -27.92 11.64
CA ILE A 327 9.71 -28.04 12.41
C ILE A 327 8.59 -27.33 11.66
N ASN A 328 8.83 -26.08 11.29
CA ASN A 328 7.85 -25.27 10.55
C ASN A 328 7.91 -25.51 9.04
N LYS A 329 8.83 -26.37 8.57
CA LYS A 329 9.08 -26.68 7.16
C LYS A 329 9.32 -25.42 6.32
N THR A 330 10.19 -24.54 6.82
CA THR A 330 10.51 -23.28 6.15
C THR A 330 11.99 -23.17 5.86
N VAL A 331 12.31 -22.55 4.72
CA VAL A 331 13.65 -22.11 4.38
C VAL A 331 13.65 -20.60 4.26
N ILE A 332 14.63 -19.93 4.85
CA ILE A 332 14.82 -18.49 4.75
C ILE A 332 16.14 -18.25 4.02
N PHE A 333 16.06 -17.61 2.86
CA PHE A 333 17.21 -17.02 2.21
C PHE A 333 17.44 -15.63 2.82
N PRO A 334 18.59 -15.37 3.48
CA PRO A 334 18.82 -14.11 4.16
C PRO A 334 18.71 -12.91 3.22
N ARG A 335 19.13 -13.08 1.97
CA ARG A 335 19.16 -12.03 0.97
C ARG A 335 19.19 -12.60 -0.43
N ILE A 336 18.53 -11.92 -1.37
CA ILE A 336 18.65 -12.17 -2.81
C ILE A 336 19.09 -10.87 -3.46
N GLU A 337 20.25 -10.87 -4.10
CA GLU A 337 20.84 -9.67 -4.71
C GLU A 337 19.97 -9.14 -5.86
N PRO A 338 20.08 -7.84 -6.20
CA PRO A 338 19.43 -7.27 -7.37
C PRO A 338 19.74 -8.06 -8.63
N LEU A 339 18.75 -8.19 -9.52
CA LEU A 339 18.92 -8.78 -10.85
C LEU A 339 19.70 -10.10 -10.82
N SER A 340 19.34 -10.97 -9.88
CA SER A 340 20.02 -12.25 -9.63
C SER A 340 19.04 -13.38 -9.36
N PHE A 341 19.53 -14.59 -9.21
CA PHE A 341 18.71 -15.71 -8.77
C PHE A 341 19.46 -16.64 -7.82
N ILE A 342 18.69 -17.35 -7.01
CA ILE A 342 19.13 -18.49 -6.21
C ILE A 342 18.63 -19.77 -6.87
N ARG A 343 19.49 -20.78 -6.92
CA ARG A 343 19.15 -22.11 -7.41
C ARG A 343 19.14 -23.09 -6.24
N PHE A 344 18.07 -23.86 -6.11
CA PHE A 344 17.96 -24.91 -5.11
C PHE A 344 17.15 -26.10 -5.64
N LYS A 345 17.24 -27.25 -4.96
CA LYS A 345 16.43 -28.44 -5.22
C LYS A 345 15.49 -28.70 -4.06
N THR A 346 14.32 -29.23 -4.39
CA THR A 346 13.32 -29.71 -3.43
C THR A 346 12.40 -30.70 -4.13
N PRO A 347 11.88 -31.71 -3.43
CA PRO A 347 10.85 -32.61 -3.97
C PRO A 347 9.52 -31.91 -4.24
N ASP A 348 9.31 -30.72 -3.66
CA ASP A 348 8.08 -29.94 -3.80
C ASP A 348 7.82 -29.44 -5.22
N SER A 349 6.54 -29.39 -5.61
CA SER A 349 6.10 -28.65 -6.79
C SER A 349 5.93 -27.15 -6.51
N VAL A 350 6.12 -26.32 -7.53
CA VAL A 350 5.89 -24.86 -7.51
C VAL A 350 4.44 -24.59 -7.89
N SER A 351 3.69 -23.91 -7.02
CA SER A 351 2.26 -23.63 -7.25
C SER A 351 1.96 -22.68 -8.42
N ASN A 352 2.90 -21.81 -8.78
CA ASN A 352 2.77 -20.81 -9.85
C ASN A 352 3.89 -20.96 -10.90
N ASN A 353 4.07 -22.16 -11.44
CA ASN A 353 5.17 -22.44 -12.37
C ASN A 353 4.91 -21.77 -13.73
N LYS A 354 5.50 -20.60 -13.98
CA LYS A 354 5.56 -20.05 -15.33
C LYS A 354 6.46 -20.93 -16.19
N GLN A 355 6.01 -21.25 -17.40
CA GLN A 355 6.86 -21.94 -18.36
C GLN A 355 8.01 -21.02 -18.78
N MET A 356 9.23 -21.46 -18.48
CA MET A 356 10.45 -20.83 -18.97
C MET A 356 10.80 -21.43 -20.32
N LYS A 357 10.93 -20.58 -21.33
CA LYS A 357 11.44 -21.01 -22.64
C LYS A 357 12.96 -20.91 -22.61
N LEU A 358 13.64 -21.88 -23.20
CA LEU A 358 15.09 -21.84 -23.33
C LEU A 358 15.46 -21.25 -24.69
N GLN A 359 16.47 -20.39 -24.69
CA GLN A 359 17.14 -19.93 -25.88
C GLN A 359 18.63 -19.86 -25.57
N GLU A 360 19.41 -20.76 -26.19
CA GLU A 360 20.83 -20.92 -25.92
C GLU A 360 21.12 -21.09 -24.42
N ASN A 361 21.80 -20.12 -23.82
CA ASN A 361 22.21 -20.07 -22.42
C ASN A 361 21.19 -19.39 -21.50
N PHE A 362 20.08 -18.90 -22.04
CA PHE A 362 19.13 -18.07 -21.31
C PHE A 362 17.76 -18.75 -21.13
N GLY A 363 17.24 -18.67 -19.91
CA GLY A 363 15.84 -18.88 -19.61
C GLY A 363 15.04 -17.61 -19.82
N ILE A 364 13.93 -17.70 -20.55
CA ILE A 364 13.10 -16.55 -20.95
C ILE A 364 11.71 -16.69 -20.33
N LEU A 365 11.31 -15.66 -19.58
CA LEU A 365 9.98 -15.51 -18.99
C LEU A 365 9.30 -14.30 -19.60
N LYS A 366 8.26 -14.53 -20.41
CA LYS A 366 7.48 -13.46 -21.05
C LYS A 366 6.34 -13.00 -20.16
N PHE A 367 6.21 -11.69 -19.99
CA PHE A 367 5.10 -10.99 -19.36
C PHE A 367 4.46 -10.04 -20.39
N HIS A 368 3.34 -9.40 -20.03
CA HIS A 368 2.61 -8.54 -20.97
C HIS A 368 3.45 -7.32 -21.40
N ARG A 369 4.13 -6.65 -20.45
CA ARG A 369 4.97 -5.47 -20.70
C ARG A 369 6.47 -5.67 -20.48
N ALA A 370 6.90 -6.89 -20.20
CA ALA A 370 8.30 -7.17 -19.90
C ALA A 370 8.70 -8.59 -20.31
N THR A 371 9.98 -8.79 -20.56
CA THR A 371 10.60 -10.11 -20.73
C THR A 371 11.79 -10.21 -19.80
N VAL A 372 11.78 -11.22 -18.94
CA VAL A 372 12.88 -11.52 -18.01
C VAL A 372 13.75 -12.61 -18.62
N TYR A 373 15.05 -12.34 -18.70
CA TYR A 373 16.09 -13.23 -19.17
C TYR A 373 16.93 -13.66 -17.97
N VAL A 374 17.16 -14.96 -17.83
CA VAL A 374 17.91 -15.56 -16.72
C VAL A 374 19.10 -16.29 -17.32
N ASN A 375 20.32 -15.91 -16.96
CA ASN A 375 21.51 -16.62 -17.45
C ASN A 375 21.64 -17.97 -16.72
N LEU A 376 21.53 -19.07 -17.45
CA LEU A 376 21.61 -20.43 -16.91
C LEU A 376 22.97 -21.10 -17.17
N SER A 377 23.91 -20.41 -17.82
CA SER A 377 25.19 -21.00 -18.23
C SER A 377 26.21 -21.21 -17.11
N GLY A 378 26.00 -20.58 -15.95
CA GLY A 378 26.96 -20.58 -14.84
C GLY A 378 28.23 -19.77 -15.08
N LYS A 379 28.31 -19.00 -16.17
CA LYS A 379 29.40 -18.07 -16.51
C LYS A 379 28.86 -16.79 -17.15
N GLU A 380 29.69 -15.76 -17.32
CA GLU A 380 29.30 -14.57 -18.09
C GLU A 380 28.85 -14.99 -19.50
N ALA A 381 27.68 -14.49 -19.93
CA ALA A 381 27.11 -14.76 -21.24
C ALA A 381 26.65 -13.46 -21.92
N LEU A 382 26.73 -13.44 -23.25
CA LEU A 382 26.27 -12.33 -24.08
C LEU A 382 24.84 -12.57 -24.53
N LEU A 383 23.96 -11.62 -24.24
CA LEU A 383 22.58 -11.61 -24.70
C LEU A 383 22.47 -10.76 -25.97
N ASN A 384 22.18 -11.41 -27.09
CA ASN A 384 21.98 -10.76 -28.38
C ASN A 384 20.56 -10.17 -28.47
N MET A 385 20.47 -8.84 -28.53
CA MET A 385 19.20 -8.11 -28.59
C MET A 385 18.83 -7.65 -30.01
N GLY A 386 19.49 -8.20 -31.04
CA GLY A 386 19.30 -7.81 -32.45
C GLY A 386 20.25 -6.68 -32.84
N SER A 387 19.72 -5.52 -33.24
CA SER A 387 20.47 -4.37 -33.79
C SER A 387 21.32 -3.60 -32.76
N GLN A 388 21.39 -4.05 -31.51
CA GLN A 388 22.16 -3.44 -30.44
C GLN A 388 23.39 -4.28 -30.10
N SER A 389 24.42 -3.63 -29.55
CA SER A 389 25.60 -4.34 -29.01
C SER A 389 25.17 -5.41 -28.00
N PRO A 390 25.75 -6.62 -28.04
CA PRO A 390 25.39 -7.70 -27.12
C PRO A 390 25.53 -7.26 -25.66
N LEU A 391 24.51 -7.52 -24.84
CA LEU A 391 24.53 -7.17 -23.43
C LEU A 391 25.25 -8.27 -22.63
N LYS A 392 26.19 -7.88 -21.77
CA LYS A 392 26.85 -8.81 -20.85
C LYS A 392 25.95 -9.11 -19.65
N VAL A 393 25.73 -10.38 -19.35
CA VAL A 393 24.99 -10.85 -18.19
C VAL A 393 25.85 -11.82 -17.37
N ASN A 394 26.00 -11.54 -16.08
CA ASN A 394 26.80 -12.35 -15.15
C ASN A 394 26.29 -13.79 -15.03
N ALA A 395 27.12 -14.69 -14.48
CA ALA A 395 26.83 -16.13 -14.31
C ALA A 395 25.49 -16.45 -13.65
N SER A 396 25.08 -15.66 -12.65
CA SER A 396 23.76 -15.74 -11.99
C SER A 396 22.90 -14.51 -12.28
N GLY A 397 23.17 -13.83 -13.40
CA GLY A 397 22.56 -12.55 -13.75
C GLY A 397 21.16 -12.72 -14.35
N VAL A 398 20.33 -11.73 -14.05
CA VAL A 398 18.99 -11.54 -14.59
C VAL A 398 18.98 -10.22 -15.36
N PHE A 399 18.34 -10.23 -16.52
CA PHE A 399 18.09 -9.01 -17.28
C PHE A 399 16.60 -8.86 -17.56
N VAL A 400 16.09 -7.65 -17.47
CA VAL A 400 14.67 -7.36 -17.75
C VAL A 400 14.58 -6.38 -18.89
N LYS A 401 13.92 -6.80 -19.98
CA LYS A 401 13.56 -5.92 -21.09
C LYS A 401 12.11 -5.50 -20.96
N TYR A 402 11.85 -4.22 -20.81
CA TYR A 402 10.50 -3.66 -20.86
C TYR A 402 10.10 -3.32 -22.29
N SER A 403 8.81 -3.46 -22.61
CA SER A 403 8.25 -3.07 -23.90
C SER A 403 7.46 -1.76 -23.84
N ASP A 404 7.37 -1.16 -22.65
CA ASP A 404 6.59 0.04 -22.36
C ASP A 404 7.42 0.95 -21.44
N PRO A 405 7.61 2.24 -21.77
CA PRO A 405 8.43 3.15 -20.98
C PRO A 405 7.92 3.39 -19.56
N GLU A 406 6.60 3.35 -19.35
CA GLU A 406 6.01 3.56 -18.03
C GLU A 406 6.22 2.34 -17.14
N ALA A 407 6.04 1.15 -17.71
CA ALA A 407 6.37 -0.11 -17.05
C ALA A 407 7.87 -0.20 -16.73
N GLU A 408 8.74 0.32 -17.58
CA GLU A 408 10.19 0.40 -17.32
C GLU A 408 10.50 1.35 -16.15
N ARG A 409 9.93 2.56 -16.16
CA ARG A 409 10.12 3.54 -15.08
C ARG A 409 9.72 2.99 -13.72
N LEU A 410 8.59 2.29 -13.67
CA LEU A 410 8.02 1.73 -12.44
C LEU A 410 8.44 0.27 -12.18
N LYS A 411 9.27 -0.30 -13.05
CA LYS A 411 9.74 -1.70 -13.00
C LYS A 411 8.61 -2.73 -12.86
N ILE A 412 7.50 -2.51 -13.58
CA ILE A 412 6.28 -3.33 -13.49
C ILE A 412 6.38 -4.56 -14.41
N LEU A 413 6.39 -5.75 -13.82
CA LEU A 413 6.32 -7.01 -14.57
C LEU A 413 4.88 -7.49 -14.79
N LYS A 414 4.00 -7.28 -13.81
CA LYS A 414 2.62 -7.77 -13.80
C LYS A 414 1.66 -6.63 -13.53
N GLU A 415 0.65 -6.49 -14.38
CA GLU A 415 -0.45 -5.57 -14.15
C GLU A 415 -1.48 -6.16 -13.21
N ILE A 416 -2.30 -5.30 -12.60
CA ILE A 416 -3.50 -5.74 -11.90
C ILE A 416 -4.43 -6.48 -12.90
N PRO A 417 -4.87 -7.71 -12.61
CA PRO A 417 -5.83 -8.40 -13.47
C PRO A 417 -7.17 -7.66 -13.52
N LEU A 418 -7.80 -7.61 -14.70
CA LEU A 418 -9.14 -7.01 -14.84
C LEU A 418 -10.16 -7.60 -13.86
N LYS A 419 -10.11 -8.92 -13.63
CA LYS A 419 -10.97 -9.61 -12.65
C LYS A 419 -10.80 -9.04 -11.24
N GLU A 420 -9.57 -8.77 -10.83
CA GLU A 420 -9.28 -8.17 -9.53
C GLU A 420 -9.84 -6.75 -9.48
N LEU A 421 -9.58 -5.92 -10.49
CA LEU A 421 -10.08 -4.55 -10.56
C LEU A 421 -11.62 -4.48 -10.47
N TYR A 422 -12.34 -5.37 -11.17
CA TYR A 422 -13.80 -5.49 -11.04
C TYR A 422 -14.23 -5.94 -9.63
N GLY A 423 -13.49 -6.86 -9.01
CA GLY A 423 -13.71 -7.27 -7.62
C GLY A 423 -13.59 -6.12 -6.64
N LEU A 424 -12.56 -5.26 -6.79
CA LEU A 424 -12.36 -4.08 -5.96
C LEU A 424 -13.54 -3.09 -6.08
N LYS A 425 -13.98 -2.84 -7.32
CA LYS A 425 -15.14 -1.97 -7.59
C LYS A 425 -16.43 -2.52 -7.02
N ALA A 426 -16.69 -3.82 -7.21
CA ALA A 426 -17.86 -4.48 -6.64
C ALA A 426 -17.87 -4.43 -5.10
N GLY A 427 -16.72 -4.67 -4.47
CA GLY A 427 -16.56 -4.53 -3.02
C GLY A 427 -16.84 -3.10 -2.55
N GLN A 428 -16.33 -2.09 -3.26
CA GLN A 428 -16.59 -0.69 -2.97
C GLN A 428 -18.08 -0.34 -3.12
N PHE A 429 -18.73 -0.84 -4.17
CA PHE A 429 -20.17 -0.66 -4.39
C PHE A 429 -21.00 -1.27 -3.25
N LEU A 430 -20.67 -2.48 -2.80
CA LEU A 430 -21.35 -3.13 -1.67
C LEU A 430 -21.21 -2.33 -0.37
N ILE A 431 -20.05 -1.73 -0.11
CA ILE A 431 -19.85 -0.86 1.05
C ILE A 431 -20.75 0.37 0.95
N LEU A 432 -20.78 1.04 -0.20
CA LEU A 432 -21.62 2.23 -0.41
C LEU A 432 -23.12 1.89 -0.28
N LEU A 433 -23.55 0.77 -0.86
CA LEU A 433 -24.92 0.28 -0.77
C LEU A 433 -25.32 -0.01 0.68
N ARG A 434 -24.46 -0.67 1.46
CA ARG A 434 -24.73 -0.97 2.87
C ARG A 434 -24.80 0.30 3.73
N GLU A 435 -23.86 1.22 3.54
CA GLU A 435 -23.88 2.53 4.21
C GLU A 435 -25.19 3.27 3.93
N HIS A 436 -25.69 3.17 2.70
CA HIS A 436 -26.96 3.79 2.31
C HIS A 436 -28.19 3.11 2.93
N LEU A 437 -28.29 1.79 2.77
CA LEU A 437 -29.48 1.03 3.17
C LEU A 437 -29.63 0.88 4.69
N PHE A 438 -28.52 0.68 5.40
CA PHE A 438 -28.57 0.27 6.82
C PHE A 438 -28.14 1.34 7.80
N LEU A 439 -27.26 2.26 7.40
CA LEU A 439 -26.79 3.35 8.28
C LEU A 439 -27.56 4.67 8.07
N GLY A 440 -28.62 4.65 7.25
CA GLY A 440 -29.46 5.82 6.99
C GLY A 440 -28.72 6.99 6.34
N ARG A 441 -27.51 6.78 5.80
CA ARG A 441 -26.79 7.78 5.00
C ARG A 441 -27.53 7.95 3.66
N LYS A 442 -28.50 8.86 3.61
CA LYS A 442 -29.40 9.04 2.45
C LYS A 442 -28.67 9.50 1.18
N ILE A 443 -28.94 8.86 0.05
CA ILE A 443 -28.74 9.38 -1.31
C ILE A 443 -29.90 10.35 -1.63
N SER A 444 -29.95 11.48 -0.92
CA SER A 444 -30.95 12.52 -1.19
C SER A 444 -30.26 13.86 -1.26
N THR A 445 -30.33 14.47 -2.43
CA THR A 445 -29.72 15.74 -2.82
C THR A 445 -30.24 16.96 -2.05
N SER A 446 -31.32 16.84 -1.26
CA SER A 446 -31.89 17.96 -0.49
C SER A 446 -31.53 18.00 0.99
N LYS A 447 -31.21 16.86 1.63
CA LYS A 447 -30.92 16.81 3.09
C LYS A 447 -29.46 17.03 3.47
N TYR A 448 -28.57 17.24 2.49
CA TYR A 448 -27.13 17.45 2.70
C TYR A 448 -26.78 18.85 3.25
N LEU A 449 -27.71 19.81 3.17
CA LEU A 449 -27.44 21.22 3.54
C LEU A 449 -27.74 21.57 5.00
N ASP A 450 -28.55 20.77 5.72
CA ASP A 450 -29.14 21.25 6.97
C ASP A 450 -28.59 20.63 8.27
N ASN A 451 -27.79 19.55 8.25
CA ASN A 451 -27.24 18.99 9.49
C ASN A 451 -26.05 18.01 9.32
N PRO A 452 -24.79 18.49 9.32
CA PRO A 452 -23.59 17.69 9.21
C PRO A 452 -23.03 17.30 10.61
N GLY A 453 -23.63 16.35 11.33
CA GLY A 453 -23.13 16.12 12.70
C GLY A 453 -23.72 15.01 13.54
N LYS A 454 -24.34 13.97 12.97
CA LYS A 454 -24.64 12.79 13.80
C LYS A 454 -23.35 12.01 14.05
N SER A 455 -22.87 12.06 15.29
CA SER A 455 -21.84 11.17 15.83
C SER A 455 -22.22 9.72 15.55
N GLU A 456 -21.39 9.03 14.80
CA GLU A 456 -21.57 7.60 14.57
C GLU A 456 -21.12 6.82 15.79
N ASP A 457 -22.02 6.01 16.32
CA ASP A 457 -21.65 4.94 17.24
C ASP A 457 -20.81 3.90 16.47
N LEU A 458 -19.50 3.91 16.74
CA LEU A 458 -18.54 2.99 16.12
C LEU A 458 -18.82 1.53 16.43
N SER A 459 -19.64 1.22 17.44
CA SER A 459 -20.03 -0.16 17.78
C SER A 459 -20.98 -0.79 16.74
N ASN A 460 -21.67 0.02 15.94
CA ASN A 460 -22.60 -0.44 14.90
C ASN A 460 -21.92 -0.76 13.54
N TRP A 461 -20.57 -0.80 13.49
CA TRP A 461 -19.79 -1.05 12.26
C TRP A 461 -19.47 -2.54 11.96
#